data_AF-A0A9P6J6M8-F1
#
_entry.id   AF-A0A9P6J6M8-F1
#
_cell.length_a   1.000
_cell.length_b   1.000
_cell.length_c   1.000
_cell.angle_alpha   90.00
_cell.angle_beta   90.00
_cell.angle_gamma   90.00
#
_symmetry.space_group_name_H-M   'P 1'
#
loop_
_entity.id
_entity.type
_entity.pdbx_description
1 polymer ?
#
loop_
_entity_poly.entity_id
_entity_poly.type
_entity_poly.pdbx_seq_one_letter_code
_entity_poly.pdbx_strand_id
1 'polypeptide(L)'
;MAKGTRQTPSVDIEVNAEVNAVPSDMQEALDAAAAKTASHIYNPRTQVNYAGYIQRGKTYLEHFNDGKYSQAFDVLSVQTPTALLAYAAFKCEITKFSFKTAEAIQSALKRYFRDELGCQGEFWRQDSNGQWIGNPVFEQAFPTTSSL
;
A
#
# COMPACT_ATOMS: atom_id res chain seq x y z
N MET A 1 66.13 -14.33 16.98
CA MET A 1 64.99 -13.62 16.36
C MET A 1 64.50 -14.45 15.19
N ALA A 2 63.30 -15.03 15.28
CA ALA A 2 62.60 -15.62 14.15
C ALA A 2 61.10 -15.41 14.38
N LYS A 3 60.50 -14.48 13.62
CA LYS A 3 59.07 -14.18 13.65
C LYS A 3 58.35 -15.27 12.85
N GLY A 4 57.51 -16.07 13.51
CA GLY A 4 56.60 -17.01 12.87
C GLY A 4 55.43 -16.25 12.24
N THR A 5 55.33 -16.30 10.91
CA THR A 5 54.23 -15.71 10.14
C THR A 5 53.02 -16.63 10.24
N ARG A 6 51.93 -16.17 10.86
CA ARG A 6 50.62 -16.85 10.80
C ARG A 6 50.05 -16.69 9.39
N GLN A 7 50.00 -17.77 8.61
CA GLN A 7 49.12 -17.87 7.45
C GLN A 7 47.70 -18.14 7.95
N THR A 8 46.79 -17.19 7.73
CA THR A 8 45.35 -17.44 7.77
C THR A 8 44.92 -18.08 6.45
N PRO A 9 44.19 -19.20 6.46
CA PRO A 9 43.61 -19.73 5.23
C PRO A 9 42.49 -18.80 4.75
N SER A 10 42.60 -18.35 3.51
CA SER A 10 41.52 -17.68 2.79
C SER A 10 40.46 -18.74 2.50
N VAL A 11 39.32 -18.66 3.17
CA VAL A 11 38.16 -19.49 2.85
C VAL A 11 37.42 -18.78 1.73
N ASP A 12 37.60 -19.27 0.51
CA ASP A 12 36.76 -18.89 -0.62
C ASP A 12 35.35 -19.38 -0.32
N ILE A 13 34.51 -18.48 0.19
CA ILE A 13 33.08 -18.71 0.30
C ILE A 13 32.53 -18.55 -1.11
N GLU A 14 32.43 -19.66 -1.84
CA GLU A 14 31.53 -19.76 -2.99
C GLU A 14 30.11 -19.48 -2.47
N VAL A 15 29.67 -18.23 -2.66
CA VAL A 15 28.27 -17.86 -2.48
C VAL A 15 27.52 -18.59 -3.58
N ASN A 16 26.94 -19.75 -3.26
CA ASN A 16 25.96 -20.43 -4.11
C ASN A 16 24.81 -19.46 -4.37
N ALA A 17 24.91 -18.76 -5.50
CA ALA A 17 23.83 -17.98 -6.09
C ALA A 17 22.83 -18.96 -6.74
N GLU A 18 22.26 -19.87 -5.96
CA GLU A 18 20.97 -20.45 -6.31
C GLU A 18 19.92 -19.38 -6.01
N VAL A 19 19.81 -18.46 -6.96
CA VAL A 19 18.67 -17.55 -7.08
C VAL A 19 17.44 -18.46 -7.14
N ASN A 20 16.60 -18.36 -6.11
CA ASN A 20 15.29 -19.01 -6.04
C ASN A 20 14.48 -18.65 -7.30
N ALA A 21 14.64 -19.41 -8.37
CA ALA A 21 13.85 -19.27 -9.57
C ALA A 21 12.42 -19.67 -9.22
N VAL A 22 11.48 -18.75 -9.41
CA VAL A 22 10.06 -19.05 -9.27
C VAL A 22 9.75 -20.19 -10.25
N PRO A 23 9.18 -21.32 -9.77
CA PRO A 23 8.78 -22.42 -10.64
C PRO A 23 7.89 -21.92 -11.79
N SER A 24 8.05 -22.46 -13.00
CA SER A 24 7.40 -21.94 -14.21
C SER A 24 5.86 -21.95 -14.12
N ASP A 25 5.29 -22.93 -13.43
CA ASP A 25 3.86 -23.04 -13.14
C ASP A 25 3.38 -21.94 -12.18
N MET A 26 4.20 -21.60 -11.18
CA MET A 26 3.93 -20.48 -10.28
C MET A 26 4.01 -19.14 -11.02
N GLN A 27 4.98 -18.98 -11.94
CA GLN A 27 5.09 -17.78 -12.76
C GLN A 27 3.86 -17.59 -13.66
N GLU A 28 3.38 -18.66 -14.32
CA GLU A 28 2.17 -18.62 -15.14
C GLU A 28 0.93 -18.23 -14.32
N ALA A 29 0.80 -18.76 -13.10
CA ALA A 29 -0.29 -18.40 -12.19
C ALA A 29 -0.25 -16.91 -11.78
N LEU A 30 0.95 -16.38 -11.52
CA LEU A 30 1.15 -14.96 -11.20
C LEU A 30 0.78 -14.06 -12.39
N ASP A 31 1.20 -14.43 -13.60
CA ASP A 31 0.91 -13.67 -14.81
C ASP A 31 -0.60 -13.66 -15.11
N ALA A 32 -1.27 -14.82 -14.96
CA ALA A 32 -2.72 -14.93 -15.10
C ALA A 32 -3.47 -14.08 -14.06
N ALA A 33 -3.02 -14.09 -12.80
CA ALA A 33 -3.57 -13.27 -11.73
C ALA A 33 -3.38 -11.76 -12.02
N ALA A 34 -2.22 -11.36 -12.53
CA ALA A 34 -1.93 -9.99 -12.93
C ALA A 34 -2.83 -9.53 -14.07
N ALA A 35 -2.99 -10.36 -15.12
CA ALA A 35 -3.87 -10.06 -16.25
C ALA A 35 -5.34 -9.91 -15.83
N LYS A 36 -5.83 -10.80 -14.95
CA LYS A 36 -7.20 -10.71 -14.41
C LYS A 36 -7.40 -9.48 -13.54
N THR A 37 -6.41 -9.15 -12.71
CA THR A 37 -6.41 -7.95 -11.88
C THR A 37 -6.45 -6.69 -12.75
N ALA A 38 -5.61 -6.62 -13.77
CA ALA A 38 -5.61 -5.52 -14.73
C ALA A 38 -6.97 -5.40 -15.44
N SER A 39 -7.53 -6.50 -15.96
CA SER A 39 -8.85 -6.50 -16.59
C SER A 39 -9.95 -5.96 -15.67
N HIS A 40 -9.93 -6.35 -14.39
CA HIS A 40 -10.89 -5.85 -13.42
C HIS A 40 -10.71 -4.36 -13.12
N ILE A 41 -9.47 -3.92 -12.89
CA ILE A 41 -9.14 -2.53 -12.57
C ILE A 41 -9.51 -1.62 -13.74
N TYR A 42 -9.10 -1.95 -14.97
CA TYR A 42 -9.29 -1.11 -16.14
C TYR A 42 -10.68 -1.23 -16.77
N ASN A 43 -11.57 -2.06 -16.22
CA ASN A 43 -12.96 -2.10 -16.65
C ASN A 43 -13.64 -0.72 -16.43
N PRO A 44 -14.35 -0.16 -17.42
CA PRO A 44 -15.00 1.15 -17.30
C PRO A 44 -15.92 1.30 -16.09
N ARG A 45 -16.65 0.24 -15.72
CA ARG A 45 -17.53 0.24 -14.54
C ARG A 45 -16.73 0.35 -13.25
N THR A 46 -15.61 -0.37 -13.16
CA THR A 46 -14.70 -0.28 -12.01
C THR A 46 -14.11 1.12 -11.91
N GLN A 47 -13.69 1.69 -13.04
CA GLN A 47 -13.17 3.06 -13.11
C GLN A 47 -14.17 4.10 -12.57
N VAL A 48 -15.42 4.03 -13.02
CA VAL A 48 -16.50 4.90 -12.52
C VAL A 48 -16.72 4.72 -11.03
N ASN A 49 -16.73 3.47 -10.54
CA ASN A 49 -16.88 3.19 -9.12
C ASN A 49 -15.72 3.76 -8.30
N TYR A 50 -14.49 3.60 -8.78
CA TYR A 50 -13.27 4.11 -8.13
C TYR A 50 -13.30 5.63 -8.04
N ALA A 51 -13.57 6.32 -9.15
CA ALA A 51 -13.73 7.78 -9.14
C ALA A 51 -14.81 8.23 -8.14
N GLY A 52 -15.94 7.49 -8.08
CA GLY A 52 -16.97 7.73 -7.08
C GLY A 52 -16.50 7.56 -5.64
N TYR A 53 -15.65 6.57 -5.34
CA TYR A 53 -15.08 6.41 -4.00
C TYR A 53 -14.15 7.55 -3.62
N ILE A 54 -13.35 8.06 -4.57
CA ILE A 54 -12.48 9.23 -4.35
C ILE A 54 -13.33 10.47 -4.08
N GLN A 55 -14.31 10.77 -4.93
CA GLN A 55 -15.15 11.95 -4.78
C GLN A 55 -15.89 11.95 -3.44
N ARG A 56 -16.47 10.81 -3.05
CA ARG A 56 -17.15 10.67 -1.75
C ARG A 56 -16.19 10.80 -0.57
N GLY A 57 -14.94 10.33 -0.73
CA GLY A 57 -13.90 10.49 0.29
C GLY A 57 -13.53 11.95 0.49
N LYS A 58 -13.32 12.70 -0.60
CA LYS A 58 -13.07 14.15 -0.56
C LYS A 58 -14.21 14.89 0.14
N THR A 59 -15.45 14.69 -0.30
CA THR A 59 -16.62 15.32 0.33
C THR A 59 -16.79 14.94 1.80
N TYR A 60 -16.49 13.69 2.17
CA TYR A 60 -16.50 13.30 3.59
C TYR A 60 -15.48 14.11 4.41
N LEU A 61 -14.25 14.25 3.92
CA LEU A 61 -13.18 14.96 4.64
C LEU A 61 -13.34 16.48 4.65
N GLU A 62 -14.08 17.06 3.72
CA GLU A 62 -14.48 18.48 3.75
C GLU A 62 -15.35 18.81 4.98
N HIS A 63 -16.16 17.85 5.44
CA HIS A 63 -17.05 18.03 6.59
C HIS A 63 -16.55 17.35 7.87
N PHE A 64 -15.67 16.35 7.75
CA PHE A 64 -15.15 15.63 8.89
C PHE A 64 -14.17 16.50 9.69
N ASN A 65 -14.43 16.63 11.00
CA ASN A 65 -13.60 17.39 11.93
C ASN A 65 -13.35 18.83 11.46
N ASP A 66 -14.43 19.54 11.11
CA ASP A 66 -14.44 20.92 10.62
C ASP A 66 -13.55 21.16 9.38
N GLY A 67 -13.42 20.13 8.53
CA GLY A 67 -12.66 20.23 7.27
C GLY A 67 -11.14 20.20 7.46
N LYS A 68 -10.64 19.90 8.67
CA LYS A 68 -9.20 19.82 8.99
C LYS A 68 -8.42 18.90 8.04
N TYR A 69 -9.08 17.87 7.51
CA TYR A 69 -8.47 16.86 6.66
C TYR A 69 -8.89 16.95 5.18
N SER A 70 -9.53 18.06 4.77
CA SER A 70 -10.03 18.27 3.40
C SER A 70 -8.96 18.06 2.32
N GLN A 71 -7.71 18.41 2.61
CA GLN A 71 -6.59 18.30 1.68
C GLN A 71 -5.92 16.91 1.65
N ALA A 72 -6.38 15.93 2.43
CA ALA A 72 -5.68 14.65 2.58
C ALA A 72 -5.53 13.85 1.27
N PHE A 73 -6.38 14.11 0.27
CA PHE A 73 -6.29 13.51 -1.06
C PHE A 73 -5.31 14.25 -1.98
N ASP A 74 -5.12 15.55 -1.80
CA ASP A 74 -4.36 16.39 -2.73
C ASP A 74 -2.94 16.68 -2.22
N VAL A 75 -2.73 16.67 -0.89
CA VAL A 75 -1.45 16.93 -0.25
C VAL A 75 -1.16 15.84 0.79
N LEU A 76 -0.13 15.04 0.54
CA LEU A 76 0.29 14.00 1.47
C LEU A 76 0.87 14.61 2.75
N SER A 77 0.38 14.13 3.88
CA SER A 77 0.86 14.53 5.21
C SER A 77 0.84 13.35 6.17
N VAL A 78 1.40 13.54 7.37
CA VAL A 78 1.30 12.58 8.49
C VAL A 78 -0.15 12.26 8.86
N GLN A 79 -1.12 13.12 8.49
CA GLN A 79 -2.54 12.96 8.82
C GLN A 79 -3.33 12.20 7.74
N THR A 80 -2.80 12.12 6.51
CA THR A 80 -3.45 11.45 5.38
C THR A 80 -3.93 10.02 5.71
N PRO A 81 -3.09 9.10 6.27
CA PRO A 81 -3.51 7.72 6.48
C PRO A 81 -4.68 7.62 7.48
N THR A 82 -4.62 8.38 8.58
CA THR A 82 -5.71 8.41 9.56
C THR A 82 -7.01 8.95 8.95
N ALA A 83 -6.93 10.00 8.13
CA ALA A 83 -8.11 10.56 7.46
C ALA A 83 -8.76 9.56 6.48
N LEU A 84 -7.94 8.83 5.71
CA LEU A 84 -8.43 7.80 4.79
C LEU A 84 -9.00 6.58 5.51
N LEU A 85 -8.40 6.17 6.62
CA LEU A 85 -8.94 5.12 7.50
C LEU A 85 -10.28 5.54 8.11
N ALA A 86 -10.42 6.79 8.56
CA ALA A 86 -11.68 7.33 9.06
C ALA A 86 -12.78 7.27 7.99
N TYR A 87 -12.47 7.61 6.74
CA TYR A 87 -13.40 7.46 5.61
C TYR A 87 -13.77 5.99 5.36
N ALA A 88 -12.80 5.09 5.32
CA ALA A 88 -13.05 3.66 5.11
C ALA A 88 -13.92 3.08 6.23
N ALA A 89 -13.62 3.42 7.49
CA ALA A 89 -14.40 3.03 8.66
C ALA A 89 -15.83 3.61 8.60
N PHE A 90 -16.00 4.90 8.29
CA PHE A 90 -17.31 5.52 8.10
C PHE A 90 -18.15 4.77 7.06
N LYS A 91 -17.55 4.40 5.92
CA LYS A 91 -18.23 3.62 4.89
C LYS A 91 -18.57 2.20 5.36
N CYS A 92 -17.67 1.51 6.05
CA CYS A 92 -17.90 0.11 6.39
C CYS A 92 -18.79 -0.06 7.64
N GLU A 93 -18.53 0.70 8.70
CA GLU A 93 -19.22 0.59 9.98
C GLU A 93 -20.57 1.32 9.98
N ILE A 94 -20.60 2.60 9.58
CA ILE A 94 -21.81 3.43 9.71
C ILE A 94 -22.81 3.10 8.59
N THR A 95 -22.33 2.83 7.38
CA THR A 95 -23.21 2.46 6.25
C THR A 95 -23.38 0.95 6.06
N LYS A 96 -22.90 0.12 7.00
CA LYS A 96 -23.02 -1.36 7.03
C LYS A 96 -22.59 -2.04 5.72
N PHE A 97 -21.56 -1.52 5.06
CA PHE A 97 -21.06 -2.14 3.83
C PHE A 97 -20.12 -3.32 4.13
N SER A 98 -20.11 -4.29 3.21
CA SER A 98 -19.32 -5.52 3.34
C SER A 98 -17.81 -5.28 3.24
N PHE A 99 -17.02 -6.26 3.69
CA PHE A 99 -15.56 -6.33 3.51
C PHE A 99 -15.13 -6.04 2.06
N LYS A 100 -15.86 -6.55 1.06
CA LYS A 100 -15.62 -6.29 -0.37
C LYS A 100 -15.64 -4.79 -0.71
N THR A 101 -16.46 -4.00 -0.03
CA THR A 101 -16.52 -2.55 -0.21
C THR A 101 -15.29 -1.87 0.38
N ALA A 102 -14.81 -2.34 1.53
CA ALA A 102 -13.55 -1.89 2.11
C ALA A 102 -12.43 -2.10 1.09
N GLU A 103 -12.24 -3.33 0.61
CA GLU A 103 -11.22 -3.67 -0.40
C GLU A 103 -11.33 -2.85 -1.69
N ALA A 104 -12.56 -2.58 -2.16
CA ALA A 104 -12.77 -1.74 -3.33
C ALA A 104 -12.37 -0.28 -3.09
N ILE A 105 -12.68 0.27 -1.90
CA ILE A 105 -12.21 1.60 -1.48
C ILE A 105 -10.68 1.60 -1.40
N GLN A 106 -10.08 0.58 -0.79
CA GLN A 106 -8.63 0.47 -0.69
C GLN A 106 -7.99 0.47 -2.07
N SER A 107 -8.50 -0.37 -2.98
CA SER A 107 -7.99 -0.48 -4.35
C SER A 107 -8.14 0.83 -5.14
N ALA A 108 -9.27 1.53 -4.94
CA ALA A 108 -9.51 2.84 -5.55
C ALA A 108 -8.50 3.88 -5.06
N LEU A 109 -8.29 3.96 -3.75
CA LEU A 109 -7.33 4.88 -3.15
C LEU A 109 -5.90 4.52 -3.60
N LYS A 110 -5.53 3.24 -3.54
CA LYS A 110 -4.20 2.78 -3.98
C LYS A 110 -3.87 3.23 -5.39
N ARG A 111 -4.85 3.11 -6.29
CA ARG A 111 -4.70 3.55 -7.67
C ARG A 111 -4.64 5.07 -7.80
N TYR A 112 -5.56 5.80 -7.16
CA TYR A 112 -5.60 7.26 -7.22
C TYR A 112 -4.26 7.88 -6.82
N PHE A 113 -3.70 7.48 -5.69
CA PHE A 113 -2.44 8.03 -5.21
C PHE A 113 -1.23 7.65 -6.07
N ARG A 114 -1.23 6.45 -6.66
CA ARG A 114 -0.22 6.06 -7.65
C ARG A 114 -0.29 6.92 -8.89
N ASP A 115 -1.48 7.08 -9.45
CA ASP A 115 -1.68 7.74 -10.75
C ASP A 115 -1.57 9.27 -10.63
N GLU A 116 -2.08 9.87 -9.55
CA GLU A 116 -2.14 11.34 -9.37
C GLU A 116 -0.95 11.91 -8.59
N LEU A 117 -0.46 11.20 -7.57
CA LEU A 117 0.64 11.67 -6.70
C LEU A 117 1.95 10.89 -6.91
N GLY A 118 2.00 10.01 -7.91
CA GLY A 118 3.21 9.24 -8.23
C GLY A 118 3.65 8.26 -7.13
N CYS A 119 2.76 7.91 -6.20
CA CYS A 119 3.05 7.04 -5.06
C CYS A 119 3.40 5.60 -5.52
N GLN A 120 4.49 5.02 -5.00
CA GLN A 120 4.95 3.67 -5.33
C GLN A 120 5.27 2.85 -4.08
N GLY A 121 5.03 1.54 -4.13
CA GLY A 121 5.34 0.58 -3.04
C GLY A 121 4.13 0.18 -2.18
N GLU A 122 4.33 -0.82 -1.32
CA GLU A 122 3.29 -1.38 -0.45
C GLU A 122 3.15 -0.66 0.90
N PHE A 123 4.24 -0.03 1.40
CA PHE A 123 4.31 0.52 2.77
C PHE A 123 4.66 2.01 2.82
N TRP A 124 4.35 2.63 3.96
CA TRP A 124 4.40 4.06 4.26
C TRP A 124 5.69 4.43 4.97
N ARG A 125 6.57 5.22 4.34
CA ARG A 125 7.70 5.83 5.07
C ARG A 125 8.04 7.21 4.53
N GLN A 126 8.48 8.09 5.41
CA GLN A 126 9.20 9.29 5.00
C GLN A 126 10.62 8.88 4.63
N ASP A 127 11.10 9.34 3.47
CA ASP A 127 12.50 9.25 3.10
C ASP A 127 13.34 10.24 3.93
N SER A 128 14.66 10.21 3.72
CA SER A 128 15.60 11.11 4.40
C SER A 128 15.39 12.60 4.09
N ASN A 129 14.60 12.92 3.06
CA ASN A 129 14.29 14.28 2.63
C ASN A 129 12.91 14.75 3.14
N GLY A 130 12.25 13.93 3.97
CA GLY A 130 10.90 14.20 4.47
C GLY A 130 9.79 13.99 3.43
N GLN A 131 10.11 13.41 2.27
CA GLN A 131 9.14 13.03 1.24
C GLN A 131 8.51 11.69 1.58
N TRP A 132 7.22 11.55 1.34
CA TRP A 132 6.53 10.28 1.52
C TRP A 132 6.81 9.36 0.33
N ILE A 133 7.30 8.16 0.61
CA ILE A 133 7.41 7.05 -0.34
C ILE A 133 6.47 5.92 0.11
N GLY A 134 5.70 5.35 -0.81
CA GLY A 134 4.64 4.38 -0.48
C GLY A 134 3.23 4.79 -0.87
N ASN A 135 2.24 3.93 -0.53
CA ASN A 135 0.81 4.15 -0.83
C ASN A 135 -0.09 4.50 0.40
N PRO A 136 -0.64 5.73 0.56
CA PRO A 136 -1.25 6.39 1.77
C PRO A 136 -2.19 5.68 2.66
N VAL A 137 -2.59 4.51 2.27
CA VAL A 137 -3.90 4.08 2.61
C VAL A 137 -3.81 2.99 3.65
N PHE A 138 -2.73 2.19 3.74
CA PHE A 138 -2.66 1.08 4.70
C PHE A 138 -1.25 0.70 5.16
N GLU A 139 -1.03 0.81 6.48
CA GLU A 139 -0.84 -0.30 7.45
C GLU A 139 -0.82 0.32 8.87
N GLN A 140 -2.00 0.61 9.43
CA GLN A 140 -2.16 0.53 10.88
C GLN A 140 -3.06 -0.69 11.08
N ALA A 141 -2.49 -1.75 11.65
CA ALA A 141 -3.32 -2.82 12.19
C ALA A 141 -4.38 -2.14 13.07
N PHE A 142 -5.66 -2.41 12.80
CA PHE A 142 -6.66 -2.22 13.86
C PHE A 142 -6.09 -2.94 15.07
N PRO A 143 -5.98 -2.31 16.25
CA PRO A 143 -5.57 -3.05 17.43
C PRO A 143 -6.52 -4.25 17.49
N THR A 144 -5.95 -5.45 17.30
CA THR A 144 -6.65 -6.68 17.63
C THR A 144 -6.94 -6.48 19.09
N THR A 145 -8.20 -6.24 19.44
CA THR A 145 -8.63 -6.07 20.81
C THR A 145 -8.13 -7.28 21.59
N SER A 146 -6.97 -7.12 22.21
CA SER A 146 -6.52 -7.96 23.29
C SER A 146 -7.14 -7.33 24.52
N SER A 147 -8.06 -8.09 25.11
CA SER A 147 -8.70 -7.87 26.41
C SER A 147 -9.96 -6.99 26.39
N LEU A 148 -11.12 -7.63 26.55
CA LEU A 148 -11.64 -8.05 27.86
C LEU A 148 -12.43 -9.36 27.72
#